data_AF-A0A973C656-F1
#
_entry.id   AF-A0A973C656-F1
#
_cell.length_a   1.000
_cell.length_b   1.000
_cell.length_c   1.000
_cell.angle_alpha   90.00
_cell.angle_beta   90.00
_cell.angle_gamma   90.00
#
_symmetry.space_group_name_H-M   'P 1'
#
loop_
_entity.id
_entity.type
_entity.pdbx_description
1 polymer ?
#
loop_
_entity_poly.entity_id
_entity_poly.type
_entity_poly.pdbx_seq_one_letter_code
_entity_poly.pdbx_strand_id
1 'polypeptide(L)'
;MGKLRRYLYSGELGIDNNVTERDIRPFTTGRKNWMFSQSVDGADASAVLYSIVMTCRANDINPYLYFQKFFIELPQWDGLADLSDLLPWNAGLKA
;
A
#
# COMPACT_ATOMS: atom_id res chain seq x y z
N MET A 1 -21.83 -18.32 3.21
CA MET A 1 -22.51 -17.07 2.78
C MET A 1 -21.71 -16.44 1.65
N GLY A 2 -22.34 -15.84 0.64
CA GLY A 2 -21.62 -15.29 -0.52
C GLY A 2 -20.88 -14.00 -0.20
N LYS A 3 -19.65 -13.82 -0.72
CA LYS A 3 -18.79 -12.64 -0.46
C LYS A 3 -19.51 -11.31 -0.74
N LEU A 4 -20.44 -11.28 -1.71
CA LEU A 4 -21.22 -10.11 -2.13
C LEU A 4 -22.31 -9.64 -1.14
N ARG A 5 -22.63 -10.41 -0.10
CA ARG A 5 -23.68 -10.05 0.88
C ARG A 5 -23.13 -9.54 2.21
N ARG A 6 -21.81 -9.40 2.36
CA ARG A 6 -21.18 -9.02 3.64
C ARG A 6 -21.55 -7.61 4.10
N TYR A 7 -21.79 -6.67 3.18
CA TYR A 7 -22.20 -5.31 3.52
C TYR A 7 -23.55 -5.24 4.26
N LEU A 8 -24.41 -6.27 4.14
CA LEU A 8 -25.68 -6.34 4.87
C LEU A 8 -25.49 -6.50 6.39
N TYR A 9 -24.30 -6.89 6.84
CA TYR A 9 -23.99 -7.22 8.23
C TYR A 9 -22.94 -6.31 8.85
N SER A 10 -22.28 -5.46 8.06
CA SER A 10 -21.31 -4.48 8.54
C SER A 10 -21.51 -3.16 7.81
N GLY A 11 -21.98 -2.15 8.53
CA GLY A 11 -22.25 -0.81 8.00
C GLY A 11 -20.98 -0.04 7.60
N GLU A 12 -19.81 -0.52 8.00
CA GLU A 12 -18.52 0.04 7.59
C GLU A 12 -18.14 -0.36 6.15
N LEU A 13 -18.79 -1.40 5.61
CA LEU A 13 -18.53 -1.88 4.25
C LEU A 13 -19.48 -1.19 3.25
N GLY A 14 -18.89 -0.64 2.19
CA GLY A 14 -19.65 -0.15 1.04
C GLY A 14 -20.39 -1.27 0.31
N ILE A 15 -21.53 -0.94 -0.29
CA ILE A 15 -22.25 -1.82 -1.22
C ILE A 15 -21.47 -2.03 -2.53
N ASP A 16 -20.62 -1.07 -2.88
CA ASP A 16 -19.75 -1.06 -4.04
C ASP A 16 -18.27 -0.98 -3.65
N ASN A 17 -17.40 -1.23 -4.62
CA ASN A 17 -15.95 -1.18 -4.51
C ASN A 17 -15.33 0.07 -5.16
N ASN A 18 -16.13 1.13 -5.41
CA ASN A 18 -15.69 2.30 -6.18
C ASN A 18 -14.44 2.97 -5.58
N VAL A 19 -14.34 3.00 -4.25
CA VAL A 19 -13.17 3.54 -3.54
C VAL A 19 -11.91 2.76 -3.91
N THR A 20 -11.96 1.43 -3.81
CA THR A 20 -10.85 0.55 -4.16
C THR A 20 -10.48 0.64 -5.64
N GLU A 21 -11.47 0.71 -6.55
CA GLU A 21 -11.23 0.86 -7.98
C GLU A 21 -10.59 2.21 -8.34
N ARG A 22 -11.00 3.27 -7.66
CA ARG A 22 -10.37 4.60 -7.80
C ARG A 22 -8.93 4.58 -7.30
N ASP A 23 -8.68 3.90 -6.19
CA ASP A 23 -7.36 3.83 -5.55
C ASP A 23 -6.35 3.00 -6.34
N ILE A 24 -6.79 1.92 -7.02
CA ILE A 24 -5.93 1.09 -7.87
C ILE A 24 -5.72 1.68 -9.28
N ARG A 25 -6.56 2.65 -9.70
CA ARG A 25 -6.50 3.25 -11.04
C ARG A 25 -5.13 3.86 -11.42
N PRO A 26 -4.40 4.57 -10.54
CA PRO A 26 -3.08 5.08 -10.87
C PRO A 26 -2.09 3.97 -11.21
N PHE A 27 -2.15 2.84 -10.50
CA PHE A 27 -1.32 1.67 -10.79
C PHE A 27 -1.63 1.08 -12.17
N THR A 28 -2.92 0.83 -12.48
CA THR A 28 -3.32 0.23 -13.76
C THR A 28 -3.02 1.15 -14.95
N THR A 29 -3.18 2.47 -14.77
CA THR A 29 -2.85 3.47 -15.78
C THR A 29 -1.33 3.60 -15.96
N GLY A 30 -0.57 3.62 -14.86
CA GLY A 30 0.89 3.66 -14.87
C GLY A 30 1.50 2.46 -15.58
N ARG A 31 0.99 1.25 -15.33
CA ARG A 31 1.43 0.01 -15.98
C ARG A 31 1.40 0.09 -17.51
N LYS A 32 0.42 0.78 -18.10
CA LYS A 32 0.34 0.99 -19.55
C LYS A 32 1.53 1.82 -20.08
N ASN A 33 2.08 2.71 -19.26
CA ASN A 33 3.19 3.60 -19.61
C ASN A 33 4.56 3.04 -19.23
N TRP A 34 4.63 2.01 -18.38
CA TRP A 34 5.88 1.36 -17.98
C TRP A 34 6.29 0.31 -19.01
N MET A 35 7.10 0.74 -19.99
CA MET A 35 7.48 -0.08 -21.17
C MET A 35 8.11 -1.45 -20.84
N PHE A 36 8.68 -1.62 -19.63
CA PHE A 36 9.35 -2.84 -19.20
C PHE A 36 8.58 -3.62 -18.09
N SER A 37 7.34 -3.24 -17.78
CA SER A 37 6.52 -3.90 -16.74
C SER A 37 5.72 -5.09 -17.31
N GLN A 38 6.43 -6.12 -17.81
CA GLN A 38 5.82 -7.25 -18.54
C GLN A 38 5.91 -8.62 -17.85
N SER A 39 6.72 -8.77 -16.79
CA SER A 39 6.85 -10.04 -16.08
C SER A 39 5.83 -10.19 -14.95
N VAL A 40 5.51 -11.44 -14.59
CA VAL A 40 4.66 -11.78 -13.43
C VAL A 40 5.34 -11.29 -12.15
N ASP A 41 6.63 -11.60 -11.98
CA ASP A 41 7.43 -11.15 -10.82
C ASP A 41 7.44 -9.62 -10.69
N GLY A 42 7.50 -8.90 -11.81
CA GLY A 42 7.42 -7.44 -11.84
C GLY A 42 6.05 -6.92 -11.42
N ALA A 43 4.97 -7.61 -11.82
CA ALA A 43 3.62 -7.28 -11.38
C ALA A 43 3.45 -7.50 -9.87
N ASP A 44 3.96 -8.60 -9.33
CA ASP A 44 3.92 -8.91 -7.90
C ASP A 44 4.72 -7.90 -7.07
N ALA A 45 5.96 -7.61 -7.48
CA ALA A 45 6.80 -6.59 -6.83
C ALA A 45 6.13 -5.21 -6.85
N SER A 46 5.50 -4.85 -7.97
CA SER A 46 4.82 -3.55 -8.08
C SER A 46 3.54 -3.50 -7.23
N ALA A 47 2.82 -4.62 -7.11
CA ALA A 47 1.65 -4.73 -6.24
C ALA A 47 2.03 -4.57 -4.76
N VAL A 48 3.15 -5.16 -4.33
CA VAL A 48 3.69 -4.96 -2.97
C VAL A 48 4.04 -3.49 -2.74
N LEU A 49 4.78 -2.87 -3.66
CA LEU A 49 5.16 -1.46 -3.55
C LEU A 49 3.93 -0.53 -3.45
N TYR A 50 2.94 -0.72 -4.33
CA TYR A 50 1.71 0.07 -4.31
C TYR A 50 0.89 -0.18 -3.05
N SER A 51 0.89 -1.40 -2.51
CA SER A 51 0.21 -1.69 -1.24
C SER A 51 0.81 -0.88 -0.09
N ILE A 52 2.14 -0.71 -0.05
CA ILE A 52 2.82 0.15 0.94
C ILE A 52 2.45 1.62 0.71
N VAL A 53 2.48 2.10 -0.53
CA VAL A 53 2.07 3.48 -0.88
C VAL A 53 0.64 3.76 -0.45
N MET A 54 -0.29 2.84 -0.73
CA MET A 54 -1.69 2.98 -0.34
C MET A 54 -1.87 2.94 1.17
N THR A 55 -1.09 2.12 1.87
CA THR A 55 -1.06 2.10 3.34
C THR A 55 -0.56 3.44 3.90
N CYS A 56 0.47 4.04 3.32
CA CYS A 56 0.93 5.38 3.72
C CYS A 56 -0.19 6.42 3.54
N ARG A 57 -0.87 6.40 2.39
CA ARG A 57 -2.00 7.30 2.12
C ARG A 57 -3.16 7.09 3.09
N ALA A 58 -3.47 5.84 3.46
CA ALA A 58 -4.52 5.53 4.42
C ALA A 58 -4.19 6.00 5.85
N ASN A 59 -2.92 6.27 6.15
CA ASN A 59 -2.45 6.81 7.42
C ASN A 59 -2.09 8.31 7.35
N ASP A 60 -2.48 9.00 6.27
CA ASP A 60 -2.14 10.42 6.04
C ASP A 60 -0.62 10.71 6.05
N ILE A 61 0.17 9.79 5.50
CA ILE A 61 1.63 9.90 5.42
C ILE A 61 2.07 10.10 3.98
N ASN A 62 2.96 11.04 3.76
CA ASN A 62 3.62 11.22 2.46
C ASN A 62 4.49 9.98 2.14
N PRO A 63 4.15 9.19 1.10
CA PRO A 63 4.88 7.97 0.79
C PRO A 63 6.37 8.19 0.49
N TYR A 64 6.73 9.35 -0.08
CA TYR A 64 8.12 9.69 -0.38
C TYR A 64 8.96 9.83 0.91
N LEU A 65 8.43 10.57 1.89
CA LEU A 65 9.11 10.75 3.19
C LEU A 65 9.20 9.43 3.95
N TYR A 66 8.14 8.61 3.88
CA TYR A 66 8.15 7.26 4.43
C TYR A 66 9.28 6.42 3.83
N PHE A 67 9.39 6.33 2.50
CA PHE A 67 10.43 5.53 1.86
C PHE A 67 11.83 6.07 2.15
N GLN A 68 11.99 7.40 2.22
CA GLN A 68 13.27 8.00 2.61
C GLN A 68 13.71 7.54 4.01
N LYS A 69 12.81 7.66 5.00
CA LYS A 69 13.07 7.18 6.36
C LYS A 69 13.32 5.67 6.39
N PHE A 70 12.45 4.90 5.74
CA PHE A 70 12.53 3.44 5.67
C PHE A 70 13.88 2.97 5.13
N PHE A 71 14.36 3.54 4.01
CA PHE A 71 15.65 3.15 3.43
C PHE A 71 16.87 3.63 4.23
N ILE A 72 16.72 4.63 5.12
CA ILE A 72 17.79 5.07 6.02
C ILE A 72 17.87 4.16 7.26
N GLU A 73 16.72 3.75 7.79
CA GLU A 73 16.63 3.02 9.06
C GLU A 73 16.72 1.51 8.87
N LEU A 74 16.18 0.96 7.77
CA LEU A 74 16.21 -0.48 7.50
C LEU A 74 17.63 -1.09 7.52
N PRO A 75 18.68 -0.47 6.94
CA PRO A 75 20.03 -1.02 7.02
C PRO A 75 20.64 -1.02 8.43
N GLN A 76 20.09 -0.20 9.34
CA GLN A 76 20.52 -0.12 10.73
C GLN A 76 19.80 -1.15 11.61
N TRP A 77 18.79 -1.81 11.07
CA TRP A 77 18.01 -2.83 11.76
C TRP A 77 18.86 -4.09 11.97
N ASP A 78 18.94 -4.56 13.21
CA ASP A 78 19.78 -5.68 13.63
C ASP A 78 19.17 -7.07 13.35
N GLY A 79 17.97 -7.11 12.75
CA GLY A 79 17.26 -8.33 12.42
C GLY A 79 16.55 -9.01 13.59
N LEU A 80 16.78 -8.52 14.81
CA LEU A 80 16.22 -9.07 16.06
C LEU A 80 15.11 -8.17 16.62
N ALA A 81 15.20 -6.86 16.36
CA ALA A 81 14.18 -5.89 16.77
C ALA A 81 12.88 -6.03 15.97
N ASP A 82 11.75 -5.61 16.55
CA ASP A 82 10.47 -5.62 15.87
C ASP A 82 10.46 -4.62 14.70
N LEU A 83 10.02 -5.06 13.51
CA LEU A 83 9.89 -4.21 12.33
C LEU A 83 8.67 -3.26 12.43
N SER A 84 7.82 -3.44 13.46
CA SER A 84 6.62 -2.63 13.68
C SER A 84 6.88 -1.13 13.71
N ASP A 85 8.05 -0.69 14.18
CA ASP A 85 8.42 0.73 14.24
C ASP A 85 8.63 1.35 12.85
N LEU A 86 8.99 0.52 11.86
CA LEU A 86 9.17 0.94 10.47
C LEU A 86 7.88 0.90 9.66
N LEU A 87 6.78 0.38 10.21
CA LEU A 87 5.50 0.33 9.52
C LEU A 87 4.88 1.73 9.39
N PRO A 88 4.11 2.01 8.33
CA PRO A 88 3.61 3.36 8.07
C PRO A 88 2.90 4.00 9.26
N TRP A 89 2.03 3.28 9.97
CA TRP A 89 1.28 3.81 11.12
C TRP A 89 2.14 4.14 12.35
N ASN A 90 3.39 3.66 12.41
CA ASN A 90 4.31 3.90 13.53
C ASN A 90 5.51 4.78 13.15
N ALA A 91 5.65 5.16 11.88
CA ALA A 91 6.83 5.87 11.37
C ALA A 91 7.04 7.27 11.98
N GLY A 92 6.11 7.79 12.79
CA GLY A 92 6.23 9.10 13.44
C GLY A 92 6.23 10.28 12.46
N LEU A 93 5.88 10.01 11.19
CA LEU A 93 5.78 10.99 10.13
C LEU A 93 4.32 11.47 10.06
N LYS A 94 4.12 12.78 9.94
CA LYS A 94 2.84 13.38 9.56
C LYS A 94 3.03 14.17 8.27
N ALA A 95 1.97 14.28 7.48
CA ALA A 95 1.95 15.05 6.24
C ALA A 95 2.37 16.51 6.44
#